data_AF-A0A7X2H7Y3-F1
#
_entry.id   AF-A0A7X2H7Y3-F1
#
_cell.length_a   1.000
_cell.length_b   1.000
_cell.length_c   1.000
_cell.angle_alpha   90.00
_cell.angle_beta   90.00
_cell.angle_gamma   90.00
#
_symmetry.space_group_name_H-M   'P 1'
#
loop_
_entity.id
_entity.type
_entity.pdbx_description
1 polymer ?
#
loop_
_entity_poly.entity_id
_entity_poly.type
_entity_poly.pdbx_seq_one_letter_code
_entity_poly.pdbx_strand_id
1 'polypeptide(L)' 'MPVALFVGRNAVAKIPSDISEETLKIYKESIPELNVIEFQYSGHMIPDEEQQKYIEEVGLFLQKLI' A
#
# COMPACT_ATOMS: atom_id res chain seq x y z
N MET A 1 7.70 15.22 2.38
CA MET A 1 7.48 14.22 3.46
C MET A 1 7.06 12.94 2.77
N PRO A 2 7.79 11.83 2.96
CA PRO A 2 7.49 10.60 2.26
C PRO A 2 6.14 10.04 2.71
N VAL A 3 5.40 9.47 1.77
CA VAL A 3 4.10 8.83 2.03
C VAL A 3 4.15 7.41 1.47
N ALA A 4 3.82 6.42 2.29
CA ALA A 4 3.60 5.05 1.83
C ALA A 4 2.10 4.77 1.76
N LEU A 5 1.63 4.33 0.60
CA LEU A 5 0.27 3.85 0.39
C LEU A 5 0.29 2.34 0.16
N PHE A 6 -0.36 1.61 1.05
CA PHE A 6 -0.51 0.16 0.96
C PHE A 6 -1.80 -0.20 0.24
N VAL A 7 -1.70 -0.99 -0.83
CA VAL A 7 -2.82 -1.34 -1.70
C VAL A 7 -2.94 -2.86 -1.80
N GLY A 8 -4.05 -3.40 -1.30
CA GLY A 8 -4.43 -4.79 -1.56
C GLY A 8 -4.95 -4.97 -2.99
N ARG A 9 -4.45 -5.99 -3.70
CA ARG A 9 -4.83 -6.35 -5.08
C ARG A 9 -5.54 -7.69 -5.16
N ASN A 10 -5.90 -8.30 -4.02
CA ASN A 10 -6.63 -9.55 -4.01
C ASN A 10 -8.13 -9.34 -4.31
N ALA A 11 -8.51 -9.55 -5.57
CA ALA A 11 -9.89 -9.42 -6.04
C ALA A 11 -10.88 -10.44 -5.42
N VAL A 12 -10.37 -11.53 -4.82
CA VAL A 12 -11.20 -12.52 -4.13
C VAL A 12 -11.21 -12.35 -2.60
N ALA A 13 -10.57 -11.30 -2.08
CA ALA A 13 -10.61 -11.00 -0.65
C ALA A 13 -12.04 -10.71 -0.19
N LYS A 14 -12.34 -11.11 1.06
CA LYS A 14 -13.65 -10.88 1.66
C LYS A 14 -14.00 -9.39 1.75
N ILE A 15 -13.00 -8.55 1.97
CA ILE A 15 -13.12 -7.09 1.97
C ILE A 15 -12.06 -6.59 0.97
N PRO A 16 -12.47 -6.19 -0.25
CA PRO A 16 -11.53 -5.65 -1.22
C PRO A 16 -11.00 -4.29 -0.77
N SER A 17 -9.80 -3.96 -1.21
CA SER A 17 -9.17 -2.66 -0.98
C SER A 17 -8.48 -2.16 -2.25
N ASP A 18 -9.01 -2.54 -3.41
CA ASP A 18 -8.48 -2.15 -4.69
C ASP A 18 -8.85 -0.69 -4.96
N ILE A 19 -7.89 0.19 -4.71
CA ILE A 19 -8.00 1.56 -5.18
C ILE A 19 -7.94 1.55 -6.71
N SER A 20 -8.85 2.29 -7.34
CA SER A 20 -8.91 2.37 -8.80
C SER A 20 -7.65 3.05 -9.35
N GLU A 21 -7.28 2.72 -10.59
CA GLU A 21 -6.15 3.36 -11.27
C GLU A 21 -6.37 4.88 -11.44
N GLU A 22 -7.61 5.33 -11.60
CA GLU A 22 -7.97 6.75 -11.65
C GLU A 22 -7.65 7.45 -10.33
N THR A 23 -8.04 6.86 -9.19
CA THR A 23 -7.75 7.45 -7.87
C THR A 23 -6.25 7.38 -7.55
N LEU A 24 -5.56 6.29 -7.92
CA LEU A 24 -4.11 6.19 -7.78
C LEU A 24 -3.37 7.26 -8.57
N LYS A 25 -3.85 7.57 -9.78
CA LYS A 25 -3.29 8.65 -10.60
C LYS A 25 -3.39 10.00 -9.88
N ILE A 26 -4.55 10.31 -9.31
CA ILE A 26 -4.76 11.55 -8.54
C ILE A 26 -3.78 11.63 -7.37
N TYR A 27 -3.57 10.54 -6.63
CA TYR A 27 -2.60 10.51 -5.53
C TYR A 27 -1.16 10.71 -6.00
N LYS A 28 -0.75 10.05 -7.09
CA LYS A 28 0.60 10.21 -7.65
C LYS A 28 0.86 11.65 -8.13
N GLU A 29 -0.15 12.32 -8.68
CA GLU A 29 -0.05 13.72 -9.12
C GLU A 29 -0.05 14.71 -7.94
N SER A 30 -0.75 14.38 -6.85
CA SER A 30 -0.92 15.27 -5.70
C SER A 30 0.15 15.11 -4.61
N ILE A 31 0.84 13.97 -4.56
CA ILE A 31 1.78 13.63 -3.48
C ILE A 31 3.18 13.37 -4.08
N PRO A 32 4.11 14.35 -4.01
CA PRO A 32 5.40 14.29 -4.68
C PRO A 32 6.32 13.13 -4.27
N GLU A 33 6.19 12.63 -3.04
CA GLU A 33 7.00 11.52 -2.49
C GLU A 33 6.13 10.29 -2.16
N LEU A 34 5.13 10.02 -3.00
CA LEU A 34 4.28 8.84 -2.84
C LEU A 34 5.00 7.56 -3.29
N ASN A 35 5.10 6.61 -2.37
CA ASN A 35 5.43 5.22 -2.67
C ASN A 35 4.15 4.38 -2.60
N VAL A 36 3.79 3.70 -3.69
CA VAL A 36 2.65 2.78 -3.72
C VAL A 36 3.21 1.36 -3.60
N ILE A 37 2.79 0.64 -2.56
CA ILE A 37 3.21 -0.73 -2.31
C ILE A 37 2.00 -1.65 -2.49
N GLU A 38 2.11 -2.58 -3.43
CA GLU A 38 1.03 -3.50 -3.76
C GLU A 38 1.17 -4.83 -3.02
N PHE A 39 0.07 -5.31 -2.46
CA PHE A 39 -0.07 -6.56 -1.75
C PHE A 39 -0.99 -7.49 -2.56
N GLN A 40 -0.39 -8.46 -3.25
CA GLN A 40 -1.07 -9.26 -4.28
C GLN A 40 -2.04 -10.29 -3.67
N TYR A 41 -1.84 -10.65 -2.40
CA TYR A 41 -2.63 -11.67 -1.71
C TYR A 41 -3.54 -11.08 -0.62
N SER A 42 -3.50 -9.76 -0.44
CA SER A 42 -4.29 -9.04 0.57
C SER A 42 -5.43 -8.23 -0.04
N GLY A 43 -6.54 -8.16 0.69
CA GLY A 43 -7.57 -7.14 0.58
C GLY A 43 -7.35 -6.07 1.65
N HIS A 44 -8.41 -5.68 2.36
CA HIS A 44 -8.36 -4.61 3.36
C HIS A 44 -7.47 -4.93 4.57
N MET A 45 -7.36 -6.20 4.96
CA MET A 45 -6.66 -6.61 6.17
C MET A 45 -5.19 -6.95 5.89
N ILE A 46 -4.49 -6.07 5.16
CA ILE A 46 -3.09 -6.25 4.75
C ILE A 46 -2.15 -6.71 5.89
N PRO A 47 -2.19 -6.12 7.10
CA PRO A 47 -1.31 -6.55 8.18
C PRO A 47 -1.55 -7.99 8.66
N ASP A 48 -2.78 -8.50 8.55
CA ASP A 48 -3.15 -9.87 8.93
C ASP A 48 -2.89 -10.87 7.80
N GLU A 49 -3.07 -10.45 6.54
CA GLU A 49 -3.01 -11.31 5.35
C GLU A 49 -1.57 -11.49 4.82
N GLU A 50 -0.75 -10.44 4.81
CA GLU A 50 0.66 -10.45 4.35
C GLU A 50 1.58 -9.82 5.41
N GLN A 51 1.48 -10.30 6.65
CA GLN A 51 2.15 -9.73 7.83
C GLN A 51 3.65 -9.48 7.64
N GLN A 52 4.40 -10.46 7.13
CA GLN A 52 5.85 -10.33 6.99
C GLN A 52 6.23 -9.18 6.06
N LYS A 53 5.61 -9.13 4.87
CA LYS A 53 5.84 -8.07 3.89
C LYS A 53 5.41 -6.71 4.44
N TYR A 54 4.28 -6.64 5.15
CA TYR A 54 3.83 -5.41 5.79
C TYR A 54 4.88 -4.86 6.77
N ILE A 55 5.45 -5.72 7.63
CA ILE A 55 6.50 -5.33 8.58
C ILE A 55 7.75 -4.84 7.84
N GLU A 56 8.18 -5.54 6.80
CA GLU A 56 9.35 -5.17 6.00
C GLU A 56 9.17 -3.78 5.35
N GLU A 57 8.01 -3.51 4.74
CA GLU A 57 7.71 -2.25 4.06
C GLU A 57 7.57 -1.07 5.04
N VAL A 58 6.99 -1.30 6.23
CA VAL A 58 7.01 -0.31 7.31
C VAL A 58 8.44 -0.01 7.75
N GLY A 59 9.28 -1.03 7.90
CA GLY A 59 10.69 -0.86 8.24
C GLY A 59 11.44 -0.01 7.20
N LEU A 60 11.26 -0.32 5.91
CA LEU A 60 11.84 0.46 4.80
C LEU A 60 11.33 1.90 4.77
N PHE A 61 10.06 2.13 5.10
CA PHE A 61 9.50 3.48 5.20
C PHE A 61 10.14 4.28 6.34
N LEU A 62 10.27 3.68 7.53
CA LEU A 62 10.89 4.34 8.69
C LEU A 62 12.36 4.71 8.42
N GLN A 63 13.10 3.87 7.70
CA GLN A 63 14.48 4.18 7.30
C GLN A 63 14.59 5.42 6.40
N LYS A 64 13.55 5.78 5.64
CA LYS A 64 13.53 6.98 4.80
C LYS A 64 13.25 8.28 5.57
N LEU A 65 12.81 8.17 6.83
CA LEU A 65 12.50 9.31 7.68
C LEU A 65 13.67 9.73 8.58
N ILE A 66 14.72 8.90 8.65
CA ILE A 66 15.90 9.09 9.51
C ILE A 66 17.04 9.71 8.69
#